data_AF-A0AAW4N0F2-F1
#
_entry.id   AF-A0AAW4N0F2-F1
#
_cell.length_a   1.000
_cell.length_b   1.000
_cell.length_c   1.000
_cell.angle_alpha   90.00
_cell.angle_beta   90.00
_cell.angle_gamma   90.00
#
_symmetry.space_group_name_H-M   'P 1'
#
loop_
_entity.id
_entity.type
_entity.pdbx_description
1 polymer ?
#
loop_
_entity_poly.entity_id
_entity_poly.type
_entity_poly.pdbx_seq_one_letter_code
_entity_poly.pdbx_strand_id
1 'polypeptide(L)'
;MDKTNFKDAYDIGENMAVLSGEGRSYTIINKETGNARLLVSESGALLVSDHEIDFDAIKKGCPDFDGCKTVEYWFGRYSDFKNGVCAICWTVYPDGRYFADEDGFGMEDNDEENAYCIINKDLEIIVPFQPMDDVKEMLKKYEK
;
A
#
# COMPACT_ATOMS: atom_id res chain seq x y z
N MET A 1 -25.86 -2.09 11.72
CA MET A 1 -24.81 -2.69 10.89
C MET A 1 -25.22 -2.49 9.46
N ASP A 2 -24.74 -1.38 8.87
CA ASP A 2 -24.98 -1.13 7.45
C ASP A 2 -24.19 -2.14 6.65
N LYS A 3 -24.89 -2.85 5.76
CA LYS A 3 -24.28 -3.74 4.79
C LYS A 3 -23.58 -2.84 3.79
N THR A 4 -22.29 -2.58 4.00
CA THR A 4 -21.44 -1.93 2.99
C THR A 4 -21.62 -2.70 1.68
N ASN A 5 -22.14 -2.01 0.67
CA ASN A 5 -22.53 -2.63 -0.59
C ASN A 5 -21.24 -2.91 -1.38
N PHE A 6 -20.69 -4.11 -1.24
CA PHE A 6 -19.42 -4.53 -1.86
C PHE A 6 -19.44 -4.63 -3.40
N LYS A 7 -20.39 -4.00 -4.09
CA LYS A 7 -20.52 -4.07 -5.55
C LYS A 7 -19.34 -3.43 -6.29
N ASP A 8 -18.66 -2.49 -5.64
CA ASP A 8 -17.51 -1.77 -6.21
C ASP A 8 -16.17 -2.32 -5.69
N ALA A 9 -16.18 -3.40 -4.91
CA ALA A 9 -14.96 -4.01 -4.42
C ALA A 9 -14.30 -4.87 -5.51
N TYR A 10 -13.06 -4.55 -5.85
CA TYR A 10 -12.25 -5.27 -6.82
C TYR A 10 -11.73 -6.58 -6.20
N ASP A 11 -12.02 -7.72 -6.83
CA ASP A 11 -11.48 -9.02 -6.40
C ASP A 11 -9.97 -9.06 -6.56
N ILE A 12 -9.26 -9.44 -5.51
CA ILE A 12 -7.80 -9.57 -5.51
C ILE A 12 -7.37 -10.99 -5.15
N GLY A 13 -8.17 -12.02 -5.45
CA GLY A 13 -7.84 -13.42 -5.23
C GLY A 13 -8.14 -13.94 -3.82
N GLU A 14 -8.25 -15.27 -3.68
CA GLU A 14 -8.43 -15.98 -2.40
C GLU A 14 -9.53 -15.46 -1.46
N ASN A 15 -10.69 -15.09 -2.02
CA ASN A 15 -11.80 -14.44 -1.29
C ASN A 15 -11.47 -13.05 -0.74
N MET A 16 -10.37 -12.45 -1.15
CA MET A 16 -9.99 -11.09 -0.78
C MET A 16 -10.49 -10.09 -1.82
N ALA A 17 -10.79 -8.87 -1.38
CA ALA A 17 -11.17 -7.78 -2.25
C ALA A 17 -10.63 -6.45 -1.72
N VAL A 18 -10.51 -5.47 -2.61
CA VAL A 18 -10.15 -4.09 -2.27
C VAL A 18 -11.30 -3.17 -2.62
N LEU A 19 -11.58 -2.22 -1.74
CA LEU A 19 -12.48 -1.12 -2.00
C LEU A 19 -11.67 0.19 -2.00
N SER A 20 -11.60 0.83 -3.16
CA SER A 20 -11.16 2.22 -3.29
C SER A 20 -12.39 3.11 -3.17
N GLY A 21 -12.54 3.77 -2.02
CA GLY A 21 -13.70 4.61 -1.74
C GLY A 21 -13.51 6.05 -2.20
N GLU A 22 -14.15 7.01 -1.51
CA GLU A 22 -13.94 8.43 -1.78
C GLU A 22 -12.50 8.87 -1.48
N GLY A 23 -12.03 9.88 -2.19
CA GLY A 23 -10.70 10.45 -2.02
C GLY A 23 -9.58 9.42 -2.20
N ARG A 24 -8.74 9.27 -1.18
CA ARG A 24 -7.61 8.32 -1.15
C ARG A 24 -7.91 7.04 -0.36
N SER A 25 -9.17 6.82 0.02
CA SER A 25 -9.49 5.72 0.93
C SER A 25 -9.20 4.35 0.30
N TYR A 26 -8.57 3.48 1.09
CA TYR A 26 -8.18 2.15 0.65
C TYR A 26 -8.49 1.11 1.72
N THR A 27 -9.41 0.20 1.44
CA THR A 27 -9.82 -0.88 2.36
C THR A 27 -9.56 -2.24 1.76
N ILE A 28 -8.97 -3.14 2.54
CA ILE A 28 -8.86 -4.57 2.19
C ILE A 28 -9.93 -5.34 2.95
N ILE A 29 -10.60 -6.25 2.25
CA ILE A 29 -11.74 -7.01 2.75
C ILE A 29 -11.44 -8.50 2.57
N ASN A 30 -11.65 -9.28 3.62
CA ASN A 30 -11.76 -10.72 3.53
C ASN A 30 -13.26 -11.08 3.41
N LYS A 31 -13.68 -11.53 2.23
CA LYS A 31 -15.09 -11.86 1.94
C LYS A 31 -15.54 -13.17 2.59
N GLU A 32 -14.59 -14.04 2.96
CA GLU A 32 -14.89 -15.30 3.64
C GLU A 32 -15.26 -15.07 5.11
N THR A 33 -14.50 -14.22 5.81
CA THR A 33 -14.75 -13.90 7.23
C THR A 33 -15.68 -12.69 7.41
N GLY A 34 -15.80 -11.84 6.40
CA GLY A 34 -16.52 -10.56 6.48
C GLY A 34 -15.71 -9.44 7.14
N ASN A 35 -14.45 -9.70 7.50
CA ASN A 35 -13.56 -8.69 8.09
C ASN A 35 -13.09 -7.69 7.03
N ALA A 36 -12.87 -6.45 7.45
CA ALA A 36 -12.31 -5.40 6.61
C ALA A 36 -11.33 -4.54 7.41
N ARG A 37 -10.31 -4.02 6.74
CA ARG A 37 -9.30 -3.15 7.31
C ARG A 37 -9.09 -1.95 6.41
N LEU A 38 -9.42 -0.77 6.93
CA LEU A 38 -9.13 0.51 6.29
C LEU A 38 -7.65 0.83 6.51
N LEU A 39 -6.88 0.91 5.43
CA LEU A 39 -5.45 1.24 5.47
C LEU A 39 -5.21 2.72 5.27
N VAL A 40 -6.03 3.38 4.45
CA VAL A 40 -5.88 4.82 4.13
C VAL A 40 -7.23 5.50 4.30
N SER A 41 -7.28 6.64 4.98
CA SER A 41 -8.48 7.47 5.08
C SER A 41 -8.78 8.20 3.76
N GLU A 42 -9.99 8.76 3.63
CA GLU A 42 -10.35 9.61 2.47
C GLU A 42 -9.39 10.79 2.28
N SER A 43 -8.89 11.36 3.38
CA SER A 43 -7.93 12.47 3.39
C SER A 43 -6.48 12.04 3.15
N GLY A 44 -6.21 10.74 3.03
CA GLY A 44 -4.85 10.21 2.82
C GLY A 44 -4.08 9.87 4.09
N ALA A 45 -4.67 9.88 5.28
CA ALA A 45 -3.95 9.43 6.48
C ALA A 45 -3.74 7.90 6.44
N LEU A 46 -2.51 7.44 6.68
CA LEU A 46 -2.18 6.02 6.74
C LEU A 46 -2.54 5.46 8.14
N LEU A 47 -3.58 4.62 8.20
CA LEU A 47 -4.24 4.15 9.43
C LEU A 47 -3.70 2.81 9.95
N VAL A 48 -2.40 2.55 9.74
CA VAL A 48 -1.70 1.40 10.34
C VAL A 48 -1.02 1.81 11.64
N SER A 49 -0.64 0.87 12.49
CA SER A 49 0.10 1.14 13.71
C SER A 49 1.56 1.50 13.40
N ASP A 50 2.24 2.21 14.30
CA ASP A 50 3.64 2.61 14.08
C ASP A 50 4.58 1.40 13.99
N HIS A 51 4.30 0.29 14.68
CA HIS A 51 5.09 -0.94 14.58
C HIS A 51 4.87 -1.71 13.26
N GLU A 52 3.86 -1.34 12.48
CA GLU A 52 3.62 -1.89 11.14
C GLU A 52 4.33 -1.07 10.06
N ILE A 53 5.18 -0.11 10.46
CA ILE A 53 6.03 0.71 9.60
C ILE A 53 7.45 0.66 10.16
N ASP A 54 8.42 0.28 9.34
CA ASP A 54 9.83 0.41 9.69
C ASP A 54 10.34 1.79 9.23
N PHE A 55 10.06 2.82 10.03
CA PHE A 55 10.45 4.20 9.72
C PHE A 55 11.95 4.36 9.52
N ASP A 56 12.77 3.61 10.25
CA ASP A 56 14.22 3.71 10.16
C ASP A 56 14.71 3.10 8.84
N ALA A 57 14.13 1.98 8.41
CA ALA A 57 14.40 1.41 7.09
C ALA A 57 13.94 2.33 5.96
N ILE A 58 12.74 2.92 6.04
CA ILE A 58 12.24 3.85 5.02
C ILE A 58 13.15 5.08 4.95
N LYS A 59 13.48 5.74 6.05
CA LYS A 59 14.40 6.91 6.03
C LYS A 59 15.78 6.58 5.45
N LYS A 60 16.22 5.33 5.55
CA LYS A 60 17.51 4.89 5.02
C LYS A 60 17.45 4.55 3.53
N GLY A 61 16.35 3.94 3.06
CA GLY A 61 16.20 3.48 1.68
C GLY A 61 15.42 4.43 0.77
N CYS A 62 14.73 5.42 1.34
CA CYS A 62 13.92 6.43 0.69
C CYS A 62 14.36 7.82 1.21
N PRO A 63 15.45 8.39 0.66
CA PRO A 63 16.01 9.66 1.13
C PRO A 63 15.05 10.86 1.05
N ASP A 64 14.04 10.84 0.16
CA ASP A 64 13.08 11.94 0.00
C ASP A 64 11.82 11.78 0.89
N PHE A 65 11.75 10.70 1.68
CA PHE A 65 10.66 10.49 2.62
C PHE A 65 10.65 11.52 3.76
N ASP A 66 9.54 12.25 3.90
CA ASP A 66 9.36 13.35 4.86
C ASP A 66 9.09 12.88 6.31
N GLY A 67 8.88 11.58 6.53
CA GLY A 67 8.57 10.99 7.82
C GLY A 67 7.08 10.99 8.20
N CYS A 68 6.20 11.49 7.34
CA CYS A 68 4.77 11.60 7.60
C CYS A 68 4.02 10.30 7.26
N LYS A 69 2.98 10.00 8.04
CA LYS A 69 2.04 8.89 7.78
C LYS A 69 0.90 9.34 6.86
N THR A 70 1.26 9.89 5.70
CA THR A 70 0.31 10.39 4.72
C THR A 70 0.59 9.75 3.36
N VAL A 71 -0.49 9.36 2.71
CA VAL A 71 -0.50 8.94 1.32
C VAL A 71 -0.83 10.16 0.49
N GLU A 72 0.19 10.74 -0.12
CA GLU A 72 0.03 11.90 -1.01
C GLU A 72 0.01 11.48 -2.48
N TYR A 73 0.86 10.50 -2.81
CA TYR A 73 1.08 9.93 -4.13
C TYR A 73 0.28 8.63 -4.31
N TRP A 74 0.91 7.59 -4.88
CA TRP A 74 0.24 6.32 -5.13
C TRP A 74 0.25 5.39 -3.92
N PHE A 75 -0.87 4.69 -3.73
CA PHE A 75 -1.02 3.61 -2.75
C PHE A 75 -1.91 2.53 -3.34
N GLY A 76 -1.47 1.28 -3.24
CA GLY A 76 -2.25 0.19 -3.79
C GLY A 76 -1.55 -1.15 -3.69
N ARG A 77 -2.20 -2.15 -4.29
CA ARG A 77 -1.64 -3.50 -4.34
C ARG A 77 -0.45 -3.54 -5.31
N TYR A 78 0.66 -4.12 -4.87
CA TYR A 78 1.73 -4.54 -5.77
C TYR A 78 1.36 -5.86 -6.47
N SER A 79 0.71 -6.77 -5.74
CA SER A 79 0.21 -8.05 -6.26
C SER A 79 -1.14 -8.42 -5.66
N ASP A 80 -1.88 -9.29 -6.35
CA ASP A 80 -3.07 -9.93 -5.79
C ASP A 80 -2.68 -10.96 -4.71
N PHE A 81 -3.65 -11.38 -3.89
CA PHE A 81 -3.48 -12.48 -2.95
C PHE A 81 -3.17 -13.77 -3.69
N LYS A 82 -2.07 -14.40 -3.27
CA LYS A 82 -1.66 -15.72 -3.72
C LYS A 82 -0.91 -16.42 -2.60
N ASN A 83 -1.25 -17.68 -2.36
CA ASN A 83 -0.72 -18.49 -1.28
C ASN A 83 -0.86 -17.79 0.08
N GLY A 84 -2.01 -17.17 0.34
CA GLY A 84 -2.36 -16.58 1.64
C GLY A 84 -1.82 -15.19 1.95
N VAL A 85 -1.06 -14.56 1.06
CA VAL A 85 -0.44 -13.25 1.26
C VAL A 85 -0.55 -12.35 0.04
N CYS A 86 -0.47 -11.02 0.23
CA CYS A 86 -0.25 -10.05 -0.84
C CYS A 86 0.70 -8.94 -0.38
N ALA A 87 1.27 -8.21 -1.34
CA ALA A 87 2.08 -7.03 -1.08
C ALA A 87 1.30 -5.75 -1.40
N ILE A 88 1.36 -4.78 -0.48
CA ILE A 88 0.84 -3.43 -0.67
C ILE A 88 2.02 -2.49 -0.82
N CYS A 89 1.91 -1.56 -1.77
CA CYS A 89 2.89 -0.53 -2.07
C CYS A 89 2.36 0.82 -1.61
N TRP A 90 3.26 1.60 -1.04
CA TRP A 90 3.12 3.00 -0.71
C TRP A 90 4.26 3.76 -1.37
N THR A 91 3.95 4.57 -2.36
CA THR A 91 4.91 5.49 -2.96
C THR A 91 5.11 6.66 -2.00
N VAL A 92 6.28 6.70 -1.37
CA VAL A 92 6.65 7.73 -0.40
C VAL A 92 7.18 8.97 -1.09
N TYR A 93 7.75 8.82 -2.29
CA TYR A 93 8.16 9.91 -3.15
C TYR A 93 8.06 9.49 -4.62
N PRO A 94 7.43 10.28 -5.52
CA PRO A 94 7.23 9.89 -6.90
C PRO A 94 8.51 10.12 -7.72
N ASP A 95 8.58 9.54 -8.92
CA ASP A 95 9.65 9.90 -9.85
C ASP A 95 9.56 11.38 -10.27
N GLY A 96 10.66 11.92 -10.78
CA GLY A 96 10.74 13.33 -11.13
C GLY A 96 9.77 13.78 -12.23
N ARG A 97 9.18 12.87 -13.01
CA ARG A 97 8.17 13.21 -14.02
C ARG A 97 6.87 13.68 -13.38
N TYR A 98 6.61 13.32 -12.14
CA TYR A 98 5.46 13.80 -11.40
C TYR A 98 5.45 15.33 -11.27
N PHE A 99 6.64 15.96 -11.21
CA PHE A 99 6.80 17.40 -11.10
C PHE A 99 6.89 18.11 -12.46
N ALA A 100 6.84 17.35 -13.56
CA ALA A 100 6.87 17.92 -14.89
C ALA A 100 5.59 18.73 -15.17
N ASP A 101 5.75 19.92 -15.74
CA ASP A 101 4.66 20.67 -16.34
C ASP A 101 4.30 20.12 -17.74
N GLU A 102 3.32 20.76 -18.40
CA GLU A 102 2.75 20.28 -19.67
C GLU A 102 3.75 20.23 -20.83
N ASP A 103 4.81 21.04 -20.83
CA ASP A 103 5.87 21.03 -21.85
C ASP A 103 7.12 20.25 -21.44
N GLY A 104 7.08 19.60 -20.27
CA GLY A 104 8.08 18.66 -19.79
C GLY A 104 9.26 19.31 -19.04
N PHE A 105 9.12 20.55 -18.61
CA PHE A 105 10.05 21.22 -17.71
C PHE A 105 9.67 20.98 -16.24
N GLY A 106 10.57 21.26 -15.31
CA GLY A 106 10.32 21.05 -13.87
C GLY A 106 10.53 19.62 -13.37
N MET A 107 10.96 18.70 -14.25
CA MET A 107 11.36 17.34 -13.82
C MET A 107 12.53 17.37 -12.85
N GLU A 108 12.43 16.54 -11.82
CA GLU A 108 13.52 16.24 -10.91
C GLU A 108 14.33 15.02 -11.41
N ASP A 109 15.59 14.93 -11.01
CA ASP A 109 16.47 13.80 -11.34
C ASP A 109 16.45 12.79 -10.18
N ASN A 110 15.30 12.14 -10.00
CA ASN A 110 15.07 11.16 -8.94
C ASN A 110 14.20 9.99 -9.45
N ASP A 111 14.44 8.82 -8.87
CA ASP A 111 13.61 7.63 -9.08
C ASP A 111 12.44 7.61 -8.07
N GLU A 112 11.41 6.83 -8.38
CA GLU A 112 10.29 6.60 -7.47
C GLU A 112 10.74 5.81 -6.23
N GLU A 113 10.43 6.34 -5.05
CA GLU A 113 10.72 5.72 -3.77
C GLU A 113 9.48 5.05 -3.19
N ASN A 114 9.59 3.75 -2.92
CA ASN A 114 8.46 2.93 -2.49
C ASN A 114 8.77 2.17 -1.19
N ALA A 115 7.79 2.17 -0.29
CA ALA A 115 7.73 1.27 0.84
C ALA A 115 6.66 0.20 0.59
N TYR A 116 6.96 -1.05 0.94
CA TYR A 116 6.06 -2.18 0.77
C TYR A 116 5.78 -2.85 2.10
N CYS A 117 4.58 -3.38 2.27
CA CYS A 117 4.26 -4.30 3.35
C CYS A 117 3.72 -5.62 2.81
N ILE A 118 3.82 -6.69 3.60
CA ILE A 118 3.15 -7.96 3.29
C ILE A 118 2.02 -8.16 4.29
N ILE A 119 0.82 -8.39 3.76
CA ILE A 119 -0.40 -8.59 4.53
C ILE A 119 -0.95 -10.00 4.29
N ASN A 120 -1.47 -10.63 5.35
CA ASN A 120 -2.08 -11.96 5.29
C ASN A 120 -3.62 -11.89 5.14
N LYS A 121 -4.28 -13.04 4.94
CA LYS A 121 -5.75 -13.11 4.84
C LYS A 121 -6.51 -12.71 6.11
N ASP A 122 -5.83 -12.70 7.26
CA ASP A 122 -6.37 -12.23 8.53
C ASP A 122 -6.28 -10.69 8.66
N LEU A 123 -5.83 -10.01 7.60
CA LEU A 123 -5.65 -8.55 7.49
C LEU A 123 -4.53 -8.02 8.41
N GLU A 124 -3.62 -8.89 8.82
CA GLU A 124 -2.45 -8.55 9.62
C GLU A 124 -1.25 -8.23 8.71
N ILE A 125 -0.57 -7.12 8.99
CA ILE A 125 0.69 -6.79 8.34
C ILE A 125 1.77 -7.64 9.01
N ILE A 126 2.25 -8.67 8.30
CA ILE A 126 3.25 -9.63 8.79
C ILE A 126 4.69 -9.20 8.46
N VAL A 127 4.83 -8.28 7.50
CA VAL A 127 6.09 -7.57 7.23
C VAL A 127 5.76 -6.08 7.21
N PRO A 128 6.32 -5.27 8.14
CA PRO A 128 6.11 -3.83 8.19
C PRO A 128 6.46 -3.12 6.89
N PHE A 129 5.83 -1.98 6.65
CA PHE A 129 6.17 -1.08 5.53
C PHE A 129 7.66 -0.76 5.56
N GLN A 130 8.37 -1.15 4.50
CA GLN A 130 9.80 -0.92 4.32
C GLN A 130 10.19 -0.99 2.84
N PRO A 131 11.32 -0.41 2.42
CA PRO A 131 11.84 -0.59 1.07
C PRO A 131 12.15 -2.08 0.79
N MET A 132 11.90 -2.54 -0.43
CA MET A 132 12.18 -3.93 -0.84
C MET A 132 12.78 -3.98 -2.24
N ASP A 133 13.96 -4.61 -2.36
CA ASP A 133 14.64 -4.78 -3.65
C ASP A 133 13.90 -5.75 -4.58
N ASP A 134 13.40 -6.87 -4.05
CA ASP A 134 12.60 -7.86 -4.78
C ASP A 134 11.37 -8.28 -3.96
N VAL A 135 10.26 -7.59 -4.20
CA VAL A 135 8.96 -7.87 -3.56
C VAL A 135 8.47 -9.30 -3.88
N LYS A 136 8.77 -9.85 -5.06
CA LYS A 136 8.33 -11.20 -5.44
C LYS A 136 9.11 -12.27 -4.69
N GLU A 137 10.41 -12.09 -4.49
CA GLU A 137 11.21 -12.97 -3.64
C GLU A 137 10.76 -12.88 -2.19
N MET A 138 10.48 -11.67 -1.70
CA MET A 138 9.98 -11.47 -0.34
C MET A 138 8.65 -12.17 -0.11
N LEU A 139 7.68 -12.05 -1.04
CA LEU A 139 6.40 -12.75 -0.95
C LEU A 139 6.57 -14.26 -0.78
N LYS A 140 7.43 -14.90 -1.58
CA LYS A 140 7.70 -16.35 -1.50
C LYS A 140 8.15 -16.83 -0.12
N LYS A 141 8.76 -15.97 0.70
CA LYS A 141 9.20 -16.32 2.06
C LYS A 141 8.03 -16.45 3.04
N TYR A 142 6.86 -15.89 2.71
CA TYR A 142 5.68 -15.83 3.56
C TYR A 142 4.43 -16.51 2.95
N GLU A 143 4.55 -17.05 1.74
CA GLU A 143 3.52 -17.92 1.15
C GLU A 143 3.22 -19.10 2.10
N LYS A 144 1.93 -19.41 2.26
CA LYS A 144 1.42 -20.51 3.11
C LYS A 144 1.08 -21.75 2.29
#